data_AF-A0AAJ1BDI3-F1
#
_entry.id   AF-A0AAJ1BDI3-F1
#
_cell.length_a   1.000
_cell.length_b   1.000
_cell.length_c   1.000
_cell.angle_alpha   90.00
_cell.angle_beta   90.00
_cell.angle_gamma   90.00
#
_symmetry.space_group_name_H-M   'P 1'
#
loop_
_entity.id
_entity.type
_entity.pdbx_description
1 polymer ?
#
loop_
_entity_poly.entity_id
_entity_poly.type
_entity_poly.pdbx_seq_one_letter_code
_entity_poly.pdbx_strand_id
1 'polypeptide(L)'
;VSVGSPEFETAKAILQKKMEGRSDEIMIDDEVLDYLATRFASDVRKLEGTLNELFFKAILYNPERIDITFAKEIFKENPIVVKQEDELTP
;
A
#
# COMPACT_ATOMS: atom_id res chain seq x y z
N VAL A 1 7.10 0.58 -24.06
CA VAL A 1 7.67 0.96 -22.75
C VAL A 1 7.07 0.00 -21.72
N SER A 2 7.58 -1.24 -21.68
CA SER A 2 8.72 -1.75 -20.90
C SER A 2 8.36 -2.01 -19.44
N VAL A 3 7.97 -3.26 -19.16
CA VAL A 3 7.84 -3.85 -17.83
C VAL A 3 9.25 -4.13 -17.22
N GLY A 4 10.19 -3.20 -17.43
CA GLY A 4 11.62 -3.42 -17.19
C GLY A 4 12.44 -2.12 -17.13
N SER A 5 11.85 -1.04 -16.62
CA SER A 5 12.59 0.18 -16.30
C SER A 5 13.35 -0.02 -14.99
N PRO A 6 14.66 0.29 -14.91
CA PRO A 6 15.45 0.18 -13.69
C PRO A 6 14.80 0.87 -12.48
N GLU A 7 14.04 1.94 -12.73
CA GLU A 7 13.31 2.72 -11.73
C GLU A 7 12.19 1.91 -11.07
N PHE A 8 11.47 1.07 -11.84
CA PHE A 8 10.42 0.20 -11.30
C PHE A 8 11.00 -0.89 -10.39
N GLU A 9 12.03 -1.60 -10.86
CA GLU A 9 12.70 -2.64 -10.08
C GLU A 9 13.31 -2.07 -8.80
N THR A 10 13.92 -0.89 -8.89
CA THR A 10 14.47 -0.18 -7.73
C THR A 10 13.36 0.21 -6.75
N ALA A 11 12.23 0.73 -7.25
CA ALA A 11 11.08 1.08 -6.42
C ALA A 11 10.52 -0.15 -5.70
N LYS A 12 10.32 -1.27 -6.40
CA LYS A 12 9.83 -2.52 -5.81
C LYS A 12 10.78 -3.05 -4.73
N ALA A 13 12.09 -3.05 -4.99
CA ALA A 13 13.10 -3.46 -4.01
C ALA A 13 13.10 -2.57 -2.75
N ILE A 14 12.90 -1.26 -2.89
CA ILE A 14 12.78 -0.34 -1.75
C ILE A 14 11.53 -0.68 -0.91
N LEU A 15 10.39 -0.91 -1.56
CA LEU A 15 9.15 -1.28 -0.88
C LEU A 15 9.31 -2.59 -0.09
N GLN A 16 9.87 -3.62 -0.72
CA GLN A 16 10.13 -4.92 -0.09
C GLN A 16 11.05 -4.78 1.14
N LYS A 17 12.18 -4.06 1.03
CA LYS A 17 13.07 -3.82 2.17
C LYS A 17 12.39 -3.10 3.34
N LYS A 18 11.45 -2.19 3.07
CA LYS A 18 10.70 -1.51 4.13
C LYS A 18 9.71 -2.44 4.83
N MET A 19 9.17 -3.42 4.12
CA MET A 19 8.27 -4.41 4.69
C MET A 19 9.01 -5.42 5.56
N GLU A 20 10.23 -5.82 5.19
CA GLU A 20 11.06 -6.71 6.01
C GLU A 20 11.30 -6.17 7.43
N GLY A 21 11.29 -4.84 7.60
CA GLY A 21 11.41 -4.19 8.90
C GLY A 21 10.09 -3.94 9.64
N ARG A 22 8.94 -4.34 9.08
CA ARG A 22 7.61 -4.19 9.68
C ARG A 22 7.14 -5.53 10.24
N SER A 23 6.44 -5.48 11.36
CA SER A 23 5.83 -6.64 12.01
C SER A 23 4.90 -7.39 11.04
N ASP A 24 4.91 -8.72 11.07
CA ASP A 24 4.13 -9.63 10.21
C ASP A 24 2.60 -9.52 10.34
N GLU A 25 2.09 -8.56 11.12
CA GLU A 25 0.67 -8.42 11.42
C GLU A 25 -0.15 -7.87 10.25
N ILE A 26 0.47 -7.15 9.31
CA ILE A 26 -0.21 -6.56 8.15
C ILE A 26 0.31 -7.21 6.87
N MET A 27 -0.49 -8.11 6.30
CA MET A 27 -0.22 -8.70 4.99
C MET A 27 -0.54 -7.72 3.87
N ILE A 28 0.31 -7.68 2.84
CA ILE A 28 0.12 -6.86 1.63
C ILE A 28 0.45 -7.72 0.41
N ASP A 29 -0.42 -7.62 -0.60
CA ASP A 29 -0.27 -8.38 -1.83
C ASP A 29 0.83 -7.78 -2.73
N ASP A 30 1.61 -8.62 -3.41
CA ASP A 30 2.69 -8.17 -4.30
C ASP A 30 2.17 -7.28 -5.44
N GLU A 31 0.93 -7.50 -5.89
CA GLU A 31 0.25 -6.65 -6.89
C GLU A 31 0.13 -5.19 -6.42
N VAL A 32 -0.02 -4.95 -5.11
CA VAL A 32 -0.03 -3.59 -4.55
C VAL A 32 1.34 -2.95 -4.67
N LEU A 33 2.41 -3.71 -4.41
CA LEU A 33 3.79 -3.23 -4.55
C LEU A 33 4.08 -2.86 -6.00
N ASP A 34 3.65 -3.70 -6.94
CA ASP A 34 3.76 -3.45 -8.38
C ASP A 34 2.98 -2.19 -8.79
N TYR A 35 1.78 -2.01 -8.24
CA TYR A 35 0.97 -0.82 -8.51
C TYR A 35 1.65 0.46 -8.00
N LEU A 36 2.20 0.44 -6.78
CA LEU A 36 2.93 1.57 -6.21
C LEU A 36 4.20 1.87 -7.00
N ALA A 37 5.00 0.85 -7.31
CA ALA A 37 6.21 0.99 -8.09
C ALA A 37 5.90 1.56 -9.48
N THR A 38 4.86 1.09 -10.16
CA THR A 38 4.44 1.62 -11.47
C THR A 38 4.05 3.10 -11.40
N ARG A 39 3.35 3.51 -10.35
CA ARG A 39 2.78 4.87 -10.24
C ARG A 39 3.73 5.90 -9.65
N PHE A 40 4.67 5.49 -8.80
CA PHE A 40 5.53 6.39 -8.01
C PHE A 40 7.04 6.14 -8.16
N ALA A 41 7.48 5.26 -9.07
CA ALA A 41 8.91 4.95 -9.28
C ALA A 41 9.80 6.17 -9.59
N SER A 42 9.24 7.27 -10.09
CA SER A 42 9.99 8.49 -10.41
C SER A 42 10.36 9.34 -9.19
N ASP A 43 9.77 9.07 -8.02
CA ASP A 43 10.02 9.84 -6.80
C ASP A 43 9.95 8.92 -5.57
N VAL A 44 11.13 8.55 -5.06
CA VAL A 44 11.27 7.68 -3.89
C VAL A 44 10.56 8.25 -2.67
N ARG A 45 10.55 9.58 -2.46
CA ARG A 45 9.86 10.15 -1.29
C ARG A 45 8.36 9.96 -1.38
N LYS A 46 7.78 10.13 -2.57
CA LYS A 46 6.35 9.84 -2.80
C LYS A 46 6.08 8.35 -2.60
N LEU A 47 6.88 7.48 -3.23
CA LEU A 47 6.76 6.03 -3.09
C LEU A 47 6.71 5.58 -1.62
N GLU A 48 7.66 6.05 -0.80
CA GLU A 48 7.72 5.73 0.62
C GLU A 48 6.54 6.35 1.40
N GLY A 49 6.15 7.58 1.08
CA GLY A 49 5.01 8.25 1.71
C GLY A 49 3.69 7.53 1.44
N THR A 50 3.47 7.12 0.19
CA THR A 50 2.30 6.37 -0.25
C THR A 50 2.22 4.99 0.40
N LEU A 51 3.35 4.29 0.55
CA LEU A 51 3.40 3.05 1.30
C LEU A 51 3.02 3.28 2.77
N ASN A 52 3.57 4.30 3.42
CA ASN A 52 3.23 4.64 4.81
C ASN A 52 1.74 4.98 4.98
N GLU A 53 1.14 5.68 4.01
CA GLU A 53 -0.28 5.98 4.01
C GLU A 53 -1.12 4.70 3.97
N LEU A 54 -0.78 3.71 3.13
CA LEU A 54 -1.47 2.41 3.12
C LEU A 54 -1.41 1.72 4.46
N PHE A 55 -0.23 1.69 5.09
CA PHE A 55 -0.10 1.07 6.41
C PHE A 55 -0.89 1.80 7.49
N PHE A 56 -0.88 3.14 7.48
CA PHE A 56 -1.69 3.92 8.41
C PHE A 56 -3.19 3.61 8.24
N LYS A 57 -3.65 3.51 6.99
CA LYS A 57 -5.04 3.14 6.68
C LYS A 57 -5.35 1.70 7.06
N ALA A 58 -4.41 0.78 6.88
CA ALA A 58 -4.55 -0.60 7.30
C ALA A 58 -4.63 -0.73 8.83
N ILE A 59 -3.84 0.04 9.59
CA ILE A 59 -3.97 0.10 11.04
C ILE A 59 -5.34 0.66 11.45
N LEU A 60 -5.82 1.69 10.74
CA LEU A 60 -7.09 2.35 11.06
C LEU A 60 -8.32 1.48 10.77
N TYR A 61 -8.32 0.78 9.64
CA TYR A 61 -9.46 -0.03 9.18
C TYR A 61 -9.29 -1.52 9.46
N ASN A 62 -8.13 -1.93 9.96
CA ASN A 62 -7.76 -3.31 10.28
C ASN A 62 -8.22 -4.35 9.25
N PRO A 63 -7.95 -4.15 7.94
CA PRO A 63 -8.33 -5.12 6.92
C PRO A 63 -7.52 -6.40 7.11
N GLU A 64 -8.09 -7.53 6.68
CA GLU A 64 -7.39 -8.82 6.73
C GLU A 64 -6.09 -8.82 5.91
N ARG A 65 -6.06 -8.03 4.82
CA ARG A 65 -4.88 -7.78 3.97
C ARG A 65 -5.01 -6.48 3.19
N ILE A 66 -3.87 -5.91 2.81
CA ILE A 66 -3.79 -4.79 1.87
C ILE A 66 -3.76 -5.38 0.45
N ASP A 67 -4.92 -5.44 -0.19
CA ASP A 67 -5.06 -5.85 -1.59
C ASP A 67 -5.08 -4.64 -2.55
N ILE A 68 -5.09 -4.93 -3.86
CA ILE A 68 -5.12 -3.89 -4.89
C ILE A 68 -6.39 -3.05 -4.84
N THR A 69 -7.50 -3.59 -4.34
CA THR A 69 -8.78 -2.88 -4.21
C THR A 69 -8.66 -1.84 -3.11
N PHE A 70 -8.18 -2.22 -1.93
CA PHE A 70 -7.90 -1.34 -0.81
C PHE A 70 -6.97 -0.21 -1.25
N ALA A 71 -5.86 -0.54 -1.91
CA ALA A 71 -4.92 0.47 -2.38
C ALA A 71 -5.57 1.46 -3.37
N LYS A 72 -6.36 0.97 -4.32
CA LYS A 72 -7.09 1.82 -5.26
C LYS A 72 -8.12 2.72 -4.56
N GLU A 73 -8.81 2.23 -3.54
CA GLU A 73 -9.76 3.04 -2.76
C GLU A 73 -9.06 4.16 -1.98
N ILE A 74 -7.90 3.89 -1.37
CA ILE A 74 -7.13 4.93 -0.66
C ILE A 74 -6.66 6.03 -1.61
N PHE A 75 -6.25 5.67 -2.84
CA PHE A 75 -5.73 6.63 -3.84
C PHE A 75 -6.78 7.13 -4.84
N LYS A 76 -8.06 6.84 -4.63
CA LYS A 76 -9.15 7.49 -5.37
C LYS A 76 -9.28 8.94 -4.90
N GLU A 77 -9.59 9.84 -5.83
CA GLU A 77 -9.78 11.28 -5.54
C GLU A 77 -10.90 11.55 -4.50
N ASN A 78 -11.79 10.58 -4.26
CA ASN A 78 -12.82 10.63 -3.23
C ASN A 78 -12.62 9.44 -2.25
N PRO A 79 -11.94 9.61 -1.11
CA PRO A 79 -11.72 8.53 -0.17
C PRO A 79 -13.04 8.14 0.49
N ILE A 80 -13.49 6.92 0.24
CA ILE A 80 -14.64 6.34 0.96
C ILE A 80 -14.12 5.97 2.35
N VAL A 81 -14.46 6.79 3.36
CA VAL A 81 -14.27 6.42 4.76
C VAL A 81 -15.29 5.31 5.04
N VAL A 82 -14.88 4.05 4.87
CA VAL A 82 -15.65 2.92 5.36
C VAL A 82 -15.56 2.99 6.87
N LYS A 83 -16.61 3.52 7.50
CA LYS A 83 -16.79 3.42 8.94
C LYS A 83 -16.99 1.95 9.23
N GLN A 84 -16.00 1.29 9.81
CA GLN A 84 -16.25 0.03 10.49
C GLN A 84 -17.09 0.41 11.72
N GLU A 85 -18.38 0.10 11.67
CA GLU A 85 -19.21 0.11 12.87
C GLU A 85 -18.61 -0.97 13.78
N ASP A 86 -17.96 -0.55 14.87
CA ASP A 86 -17.63 -1.41 15.99
C ASP A 86 -18.95 -2.07 16.43
N GLU A 87 -19.18 -3.30 15.96
CA GLU A 87 -20.19 -4.18 16.54
C GLU A 87 -19.72 -4.52 17.97
N LEU A 88 -20.01 -3.61 18.90
CA LEU A 88 -20.14 -3.93 20.32
C LEU A 88 -21.28 -4.97 20.40
N THR A 89 -20.90 -6.24 20.32
CA THR A 89 -21.83 -7.34 20.52
C THR A 89 -22.10 -7.43 22.04
N PRO A 90 -23.37 -7.55 22.47
CA PRO A 90 -23.84 -7.21 23.82
C PRO A 90 -23.34 -8.09 24.97
#